data_AF-A0ABD7Z052-F1
#
_entry.id   AF-A0ABD7Z052-F1
#
_cell.length_a   1.000
_cell.length_b   1.000
_cell.length_c   1.000
_cell.angle_alpha   90.00
_cell.angle_beta   90.00
_cell.angle_gamma   90.00
#
_symmetry.space_group_name_H-M   'P 1'
#
loop_
_entity.id
_entity.type
_entity.pdbx_description
1 polymer ?
#
loop_
_entity_poly.entity_id
_entity_poly.type
_entity_poly.pdbx_seq_one_letter_code
_entity_poly.pdbx_strand_id
1 'polypeptide(L)'
;MDTQQNSRRNFLRAGAAFAGAGLLQACRSNPKPDVKTASTPKVPVQTNNNLNTMRIFACSGFGESVSRSELAAQRLAIAGFAVSNQQAFMRRYQRFSGSDAERAADLQDVAIGRVPVPKVLMGLRGGYGAMRILPLVNWSSLGARMREQGTLLYGYSDVTAVQLALLAQGKMCSFAGPMLYSEFGKPQMSLFTTRSFIENSCNPKMSVTVADMQNYQIRAEGILWGGNLSVLSALAGSQFMPQVNGGILFIEDVGEQPYRIERMLQTLYLSGVLARQQAIILGNFRMGSIRDVYDSSYTLNSVIQTMARLTKVPVLTGFPFGHITDKVTFPLGAKASLYSTSNGGYQIDFSDYPVLNPSVLALNTLLPQPPAVEGLLNGSAAPANDSTSETEDTM
;
A
#
# COMPACT_ATOMS: atom_id res chain seq x y z
N MET A 1 -39.62 -38.04 -39.50
CA MET A 1 -38.67 -37.37 -40.41
C MET A 1 -37.63 -36.64 -39.58
N ASP A 2 -36.98 -37.32 -38.63
CA ASP A 2 -35.94 -38.36 -38.81
C ASP A 2 -34.57 -37.77 -39.14
N THR A 3 -33.72 -37.79 -38.09
CA THR A 3 -32.30 -38.22 -38.11
C THR A 3 -31.31 -37.37 -38.92
N GLN A 4 -30.06 -37.13 -38.51
CA GLN A 4 -29.17 -38.04 -37.81
C GLN A 4 -27.97 -37.28 -37.21
N GLN A 5 -27.69 -37.56 -35.94
CA GLN A 5 -26.36 -37.52 -35.34
C GLN A 5 -25.36 -38.32 -36.19
N ASN A 6 -24.08 -37.93 -36.22
CA ASN A 6 -23.03 -38.92 -36.01
C ASN A 6 -21.75 -38.34 -35.43
N SER A 7 -21.27 -39.06 -34.43
CA SER A 7 -20.13 -38.81 -33.57
C SER A 7 -18.95 -39.69 -33.99
N ARG A 8 -17.73 -39.19 -33.75
CA ARG A 8 -16.47 -39.88 -33.40
C ARG A 8 -16.25 -41.31 -33.88
N ARG A 9 -15.11 -41.55 -34.56
CA ARG A 9 -14.31 -42.78 -34.37
C ARG A 9 -12.83 -42.60 -34.76
N ASN A 10 -12.01 -42.66 -33.71
CA ASN A 10 -10.66 -43.21 -33.58
C ASN A 10 -9.94 -43.69 -34.85
N PHE A 11 -8.72 -43.18 -35.07
CA PHE A 11 -7.64 -43.91 -35.74
C PHE A 11 -6.44 -43.99 -34.79
N LEU A 12 -6.08 -45.22 -34.41
CA LEU A 12 -4.89 -45.57 -33.64
C LEU A 12 -4.06 -46.57 -34.46
N ARG A 13 -2.74 -46.36 -34.44
CA ARG A 13 -1.63 -47.32 -34.54
C ARG A 13 -1.23 -47.89 -35.90
N ALA A 14 -0.01 -47.56 -36.30
CA ALA A 14 1.15 -48.44 -36.59
C ALA A 14 2.29 -47.52 -37.05
N GLY A 15 3.60 -47.73 -36.87
CA GLY A 15 4.45 -48.76 -36.30
C GLY A 15 5.87 -48.15 -36.35
N ALA A 16 6.74 -48.41 -35.38
CA ALA A 16 7.83 -49.37 -35.47
C ALA A 16 9.17 -48.65 -35.26
N ALA A 17 9.93 -49.18 -34.30
CA ALA A 17 11.24 -48.75 -33.88
C ALA A 17 12.31 -49.17 -34.90
N PHE A 18 13.40 -48.38 -34.97
CA PHE A 18 14.68 -48.86 -35.45
C PHE A 18 15.75 -48.55 -34.39
N ALA A 19 16.33 -49.63 -33.87
CA ALA A 19 17.59 -49.62 -33.13
C ALA A 19 18.74 -49.70 -34.14
N GLY A 20 19.84 -49.00 -33.84
CA GLY A 20 21.06 -49.06 -34.63
C GLY A 20 22.22 -48.44 -33.86
N ALA A 21 22.85 -49.24 -33.00
CA ALA A 21 24.15 -48.95 -32.40
C ALA A 21 25.26 -49.41 -33.35
N GLY A 22 26.27 -48.56 -33.56
CA GLY A 22 27.46 -48.86 -34.38
C GLY A 22 28.65 -48.00 -33.94
N LEU A 23 29.77 -48.66 -33.66
CA LEU A 23 30.92 -48.22 -32.86
C LEU A 23 31.94 -47.28 -33.55
N LEU A 24 32.57 -46.44 -32.70
CA LEU A 24 34.01 -46.09 -32.54
C LEU A 24 34.86 -45.55 -33.71
N GLN A 25 35.43 -44.34 -33.52
CA GLN A 25 36.87 -44.05 -33.38
C GLN A 25 37.04 -42.52 -33.14
N ALA A 26 37.52 -42.06 -31.98
CA ALA A 26 38.92 -41.94 -31.54
C ALA A 26 39.71 -40.79 -32.21
N CYS A 27 39.73 -39.62 -31.55
CA CYS A 27 40.84 -38.66 -31.60
C CYS A 27 41.16 -38.21 -30.17
N ARG A 28 42.39 -38.49 -29.71
CA ARG A 28 42.97 -38.06 -28.43
C ARG A 28 43.99 -36.94 -28.68
N SER A 29 43.93 -35.88 -27.87
CA SER A 29 45.04 -35.04 -27.34
C SER A 29 44.39 -33.82 -26.64
N ASN A 30 44.79 -33.26 -25.50
CA ASN A 30 45.89 -33.41 -24.54
C ASN A 30 45.32 -33.08 -23.11
N PRO A 31 46.02 -33.41 -22.01
CA PRO A 31 45.53 -33.18 -20.65
C PRO A 31 45.57 -31.68 -20.28
N LYS A 32 44.46 -31.15 -19.78
CA LYS A 32 44.45 -29.85 -19.08
C LYS A 32 44.96 -30.03 -17.64
N PRO A 33 45.67 -29.03 -17.10
CA PRO A 33 46.32 -29.14 -15.78
C PRO A 33 45.29 -29.29 -14.66
N ASP A 34 45.63 -30.18 -13.73
CA ASP A 34 44.88 -30.51 -12.53
C ASP A 34 44.96 -29.33 -11.53
N VAL A 35 43.96 -28.45 -11.55
CA VAL A 35 43.81 -27.42 -10.53
C VAL A 35 43.14 -28.06 -9.33
N LYS A 36 43.95 -28.32 -8.29
CA LYS A 36 43.42 -28.60 -6.94
C LYS A 36 42.54 -27.44 -6.52
N THR A 37 41.23 -27.60 -6.61
CA THR A 37 40.28 -26.68 -5.98
C THR A 37 40.44 -26.82 -4.48
N ALA A 38 41.17 -25.88 -3.88
CA ALA A 38 41.12 -25.65 -2.45
C ALA A 38 39.65 -25.51 -2.04
N SER A 39 39.21 -26.33 -1.09
CA SER A 39 37.91 -26.16 -0.46
C SER A 39 37.84 -24.75 0.10
N THR A 40 36.97 -23.92 -0.47
CA THR A 40 36.66 -22.62 0.11
C THR A 40 36.22 -22.84 1.56
N PRO A 41 36.79 -22.11 2.53
CA PRO A 41 36.30 -22.17 3.89
C PRO A 41 34.80 -21.84 3.84
N LYS A 42 33.98 -22.73 4.41
CA LYS A 42 32.55 -22.50 4.60
C LYS A 42 32.42 -21.16 5.30
N VAL A 43 31.96 -20.16 4.56
CA VAL A 43 31.54 -18.88 5.12
C VAL A 43 30.51 -19.24 6.20
N PRO A 44 30.70 -18.83 7.45
CA PRO A 44 29.68 -19.02 8.47
C PRO A 44 28.38 -18.44 7.93
N VAL A 45 27.27 -19.18 8.05
CA VAL A 45 25.93 -18.64 7.76
C VAL A 45 25.77 -17.38 8.61
N GLN A 46 25.97 -16.22 7.99
CA GLN A 46 25.63 -14.95 8.60
C GLN A 46 24.12 -14.99 8.78
N THR A 47 23.67 -14.79 10.01
CA THR A 47 22.29 -14.45 10.29
C THR A 47 21.91 -13.28 9.38
N ASN A 48 21.03 -13.54 8.41
CA ASN A 48 20.51 -12.56 7.46
C ASN A 48 19.85 -11.42 8.24
N ASN A 49 20.58 -10.37 8.59
CA ASN A 49 19.96 -9.15 9.08
C ASN A 49 19.39 -8.41 7.87
N ASN A 50 18.29 -8.94 7.29
CA ASN A 50 17.46 -8.31 6.25
C ASN A 50 16.76 -7.02 6.74
N LEU A 51 17.30 -6.37 7.79
CA LEU A 51 16.73 -5.27 8.55
C LEU A 51 16.63 -3.96 7.76
N ASN A 52 17.31 -3.84 6.63
CA ASN A 52 17.24 -2.68 5.74
C ASN A 52 16.69 -3.02 4.34
N THR A 53 16.15 -4.22 4.13
CA THR A 53 15.65 -4.63 2.81
C THR A 53 14.26 -4.04 2.54
N MET A 54 14.07 -3.52 1.33
CA MET A 54 12.79 -3.02 0.84
C MET A 54 12.44 -3.72 -0.48
N ARG A 55 11.23 -4.26 -0.58
CA ARG A 55 10.69 -4.82 -1.82
C ARG A 55 9.51 -3.99 -2.27
N ILE A 56 9.50 -3.62 -3.53
CA ILE A 56 8.38 -2.89 -4.13
C ILE A 56 7.32 -3.88 -4.56
N PHE A 57 6.04 -3.59 -4.28
CA PHE A 57 4.92 -4.30 -4.88
C PHE A 57 4.02 -3.33 -5.64
N ALA A 58 3.63 -3.71 -6.86
CA ALA A 58 2.81 -2.90 -7.75
C ALA A 58 1.50 -3.67 -8.04
N CYS A 59 0.53 -3.54 -7.14
CA CYS A 59 -0.74 -4.26 -7.23
C CYS A 59 -1.79 -3.58 -8.12
N SER A 60 -1.57 -2.31 -8.48
CA SER A 60 -2.58 -1.40 -9.02
C SER A 60 -2.19 -0.83 -10.39
N GLY A 61 -2.31 0.49 -10.60
CA GLY A 61 -1.96 1.16 -11.85
C GLY A 61 -0.44 1.25 -12.09
N PHE A 62 -0.02 1.40 -13.34
CA PHE A 62 1.40 1.68 -13.67
C PHE A 62 1.80 3.10 -13.28
N GLY A 63 3.06 3.32 -12.93
CA GLY A 63 3.63 4.67 -12.79
C GLY A 63 3.93 5.24 -14.17
N GLU A 64 3.37 6.40 -14.51
CA GLU A 64 3.52 6.98 -15.85
C GLU A 64 4.97 7.35 -16.19
N SER A 65 5.72 7.81 -15.18
CA SER A 65 7.13 8.13 -15.30
C SER A 65 7.99 7.07 -14.61
N VAL A 66 8.81 6.39 -15.41
CA VAL A 66 9.83 5.45 -14.91
C VAL A 66 10.86 6.20 -14.08
N SER A 67 11.37 7.32 -14.59
CA SER A 67 12.39 8.14 -13.93
C SER A 67 11.94 8.64 -12.55
N ARG A 68 10.65 8.87 -12.37
CA ARG A 68 10.06 9.18 -11.06
C ARG A 68 10.19 8.03 -10.06
N SER A 69 10.00 6.78 -10.52
CA SER A 69 10.19 5.60 -9.67
C SER A 69 11.66 5.36 -9.36
N GLU A 70 12.55 5.60 -10.33
CA GLU A 70 14.00 5.50 -10.17
C GLU A 70 14.53 6.54 -9.16
N LEU A 71 14.06 7.80 -9.25
CA LEU A 71 14.39 8.85 -8.29
C LEU A 71 13.97 8.45 -6.86
N ALA A 72 12.78 7.88 -6.71
CA ALA A 72 12.31 7.39 -5.42
C ALA A 72 13.21 6.26 -4.88
N ALA A 73 13.54 5.29 -5.72
CA ALA A 73 14.40 4.17 -5.37
C ALA A 73 15.81 4.65 -4.98
N GLN A 74 16.37 5.64 -5.70
CA GLN A 74 17.65 6.25 -5.38
C GLN A 74 17.63 6.93 -4.00
N ARG A 75 16.60 7.74 -3.71
CA ARG A 75 16.44 8.41 -2.41
C ARG A 75 16.35 7.39 -1.27
N LEU A 76 15.58 6.33 -1.45
CA LEU A 76 15.43 5.25 -0.47
C LEU A 76 16.73 4.46 -0.29
N ALA A 77 17.50 4.25 -1.37
CA ALA A 77 18.82 3.63 -1.30
C ALA A 77 19.83 4.50 -0.51
N ILE A 78 19.84 5.81 -0.75
CA ILE A 78 20.65 6.77 0.03
C ILE A 78 20.23 6.76 1.52
N ALA A 79 18.95 6.57 1.80
CA ALA A 79 18.43 6.39 3.16
C ALA A 79 18.80 5.03 3.79
N GLY A 80 19.56 4.18 3.09
CA GLY A 80 20.10 2.92 3.60
C GLY A 80 19.29 1.68 3.24
N PHE A 81 18.21 1.80 2.46
CA PHE A 81 17.42 0.65 2.05
C PHE A 81 18.04 -0.11 0.87
N ALA A 82 18.07 -1.44 0.96
CA ALA A 82 18.33 -2.30 -0.19
C ALA A 82 17.04 -2.51 -0.99
N VAL A 83 16.81 -1.70 -2.04
CA VAL A 83 15.57 -1.69 -2.83
C VAL A 83 15.58 -2.77 -3.92
N SER A 84 14.60 -3.67 -3.87
CA SER A 84 14.43 -4.80 -4.79
C SER A 84 13.09 -4.74 -5.54
N ASN A 85 12.96 -5.59 -6.58
CA ASN A 85 11.79 -5.66 -7.46
C ASN A 85 11.59 -4.42 -8.37
N GLN A 86 12.70 -3.78 -8.79
CA GLN A 86 12.66 -2.55 -9.59
C GLN A 86 12.07 -2.73 -11.00
N GLN A 87 11.99 -3.96 -11.52
CA GLN A 87 11.29 -4.23 -12.77
C GLN A 87 9.79 -3.87 -12.70
N ALA A 88 9.21 -3.79 -11.50
CA ALA A 88 7.84 -3.30 -11.29
C ALA A 88 7.61 -1.86 -11.79
N PHE A 89 8.67 -1.05 -11.92
CA PHE A 89 8.58 0.31 -12.44
C PHE A 89 8.21 0.36 -13.93
N MET A 90 8.59 -0.69 -14.68
CA MET A 90 8.45 -0.76 -16.13
C MET A 90 7.23 -1.56 -16.59
N ARG A 91 6.73 -2.47 -15.74
CA ARG A 91 5.66 -3.39 -16.14
C ARG A 91 4.41 -2.62 -16.52
N ARG A 92 3.82 -2.98 -17.65
CA ARG A 92 2.57 -2.42 -18.13
C ARG A 92 1.74 -3.48 -18.80
N TYR A 93 0.47 -3.57 -18.39
CA TYR A 93 -0.56 -4.33 -19.08
C TYR A 93 -1.83 -3.50 -19.03
N GLN A 94 -2.23 -2.92 -20.16
CA GLN A 94 -3.31 -1.93 -20.21
C GLN A 94 -3.06 -0.78 -19.20
N ARG A 95 -3.98 -0.59 -18.23
CA ARG A 95 -3.87 0.40 -17.15
C ARG A 95 -3.06 -0.07 -15.93
N PHE A 96 -2.67 -1.35 -15.88
CA PHE A 96 -2.09 -2.01 -14.71
C PHE A 96 -0.56 -2.07 -14.79
N SER A 97 0.10 -2.17 -13.63
CA SER A 97 1.56 -2.35 -13.47
C SER A 97 2.04 -3.79 -13.76
N GLY A 98 1.58 -4.35 -14.88
CA GLY A 98 1.78 -5.74 -15.29
C GLY A 98 0.48 -6.55 -15.27
N SER A 99 0.54 -7.78 -15.76
CA SER A 99 -0.57 -8.76 -15.70
C SER A 99 -0.94 -9.11 -14.25
N ASP A 100 -2.12 -9.70 -14.04
CA ASP A 100 -2.56 -10.10 -12.69
C ASP A 100 -1.57 -11.06 -12.03
N ALA A 101 -0.96 -11.97 -12.81
CA ALA A 101 0.06 -12.89 -12.33
C ALA A 101 1.35 -12.17 -11.87
N GLU A 102 1.85 -11.22 -12.67
CA GLU A 102 3.04 -10.44 -12.32
C GLU A 102 2.80 -9.57 -11.08
N ARG A 103 1.66 -8.90 -11.00
CA ARG A 103 1.30 -8.07 -9.84
C ARG A 103 1.11 -8.89 -8.58
N ALA A 104 0.50 -10.08 -8.69
CA ALA A 104 0.36 -11.00 -7.56
C ALA A 104 1.72 -11.55 -7.11
N ALA A 105 2.62 -11.89 -8.03
CA ALA A 105 3.95 -12.44 -7.74
C ALA A 105 4.78 -11.53 -6.81
N ASP A 106 4.60 -10.21 -6.87
CA ASP A 106 5.29 -9.26 -5.99
C ASP A 106 5.12 -9.59 -4.50
N LEU A 107 3.93 -10.06 -4.10
CA LEU A 107 3.58 -10.46 -2.73
C LEU A 107 3.59 -11.99 -2.56
N GLN A 108 3.11 -12.73 -3.56
CA GLN A 108 2.98 -14.17 -3.51
C GLN A 108 4.34 -14.86 -3.39
N ASP A 109 5.38 -14.34 -4.06
CA ASP A 109 6.73 -14.91 -3.97
C ASP A 109 7.30 -14.79 -2.55
N VAL A 110 6.97 -13.72 -1.83
CA VAL A 110 7.31 -13.57 -0.40
C VAL A 110 6.49 -14.57 0.42
N ALA A 111 5.19 -14.66 0.15
CA ALA A 111 4.27 -15.53 0.87
C ALA A 111 4.70 -17.00 0.83
N ILE A 112 5.18 -17.50 -0.31
CA ILE A 112 5.57 -18.90 -0.49
C ILE A 112 7.08 -19.14 -0.29
N GLY A 113 7.86 -18.12 0.06
CA GLY A 113 9.29 -18.25 0.31
C GLY A 113 10.15 -18.42 -0.95
N ARG A 114 9.67 -17.98 -2.11
CA ARG A 114 10.46 -17.93 -3.35
C ARG A 114 11.50 -16.80 -3.31
N VAL A 115 11.20 -15.72 -2.58
CA VAL A 115 12.14 -14.63 -2.27
C VAL A 115 12.21 -14.39 -0.76
N PRO A 116 13.32 -13.83 -0.24
CA PRO A 116 13.43 -13.49 1.18
C PRO A 116 12.32 -12.52 1.64
N VAL A 117 11.91 -12.65 2.90
CA VAL A 117 10.96 -11.73 3.52
C VAL A 117 11.67 -10.39 3.77
N PRO A 118 11.24 -9.28 3.14
CA PRO A 118 11.90 -7.99 3.30
C PRO A 118 11.52 -7.34 4.64
N LYS A 119 12.31 -6.38 5.13
CA LYS A 119 11.88 -5.54 6.26
C LYS A 119 10.73 -4.61 5.86
N VAL A 120 10.72 -4.13 4.61
CA VAL A 120 9.67 -3.26 4.09
C VAL A 120 9.07 -3.80 2.80
N LEU A 121 7.73 -3.89 2.76
CA LEU A 121 6.95 -4.02 1.53
C LEU A 121 6.38 -2.63 1.19
N MET A 122 6.84 -2.02 0.11
CA MET A 122 6.47 -0.67 -0.28
C MET A 122 5.55 -0.70 -1.50
N GLY A 123 4.34 -0.17 -1.37
CA GLY A 123 3.43 -0.01 -2.51
C GLY A 123 4.03 0.94 -3.54
N LEU A 124 3.93 0.60 -4.82
CA LEU A 124 4.37 1.49 -5.90
C LEU A 124 3.50 2.75 -5.96
N ARG A 125 2.20 2.55 -6.18
CA ARG A 125 1.13 3.58 -6.19
C ARG A 125 -0.23 2.90 -6.01
N GLY A 126 -1.27 3.72 -5.80
CA GLY A 126 -2.67 3.29 -5.91
C GLY A 126 -3.16 3.26 -7.37
N GLY A 127 -4.42 3.60 -7.59
CA GLY A 127 -5.08 3.56 -8.89
C GLY A 127 -6.22 2.54 -8.89
N TYR A 128 -6.12 1.49 -9.69
CA TYR A 128 -7.08 0.38 -9.68
C TYR A 128 -6.39 -0.91 -10.11
N GLY A 129 -6.75 -2.02 -9.49
CA GLY A 129 -6.31 -3.36 -9.88
C GLY A 129 -5.94 -4.27 -8.72
N ALA A 130 -5.76 -3.73 -7.50
CA ALA A 130 -5.33 -4.51 -6.34
C ALA A 130 -6.33 -5.61 -5.97
N MET A 131 -7.63 -5.35 -6.09
CA MET A 131 -8.64 -6.36 -5.77
C MET A 131 -8.58 -7.60 -6.68
N ARG A 132 -8.05 -7.48 -7.91
CA ARG A 132 -7.92 -8.60 -8.86
C ARG A 132 -6.89 -9.64 -8.43
N ILE A 133 -5.91 -9.24 -7.62
CA ILE A 133 -4.83 -10.13 -7.20
C ILE A 133 -5.11 -10.82 -5.87
N LEU A 134 -6.17 -10.43 -5.14
CA LEU A 134 -6.46 -10.99 -3.81
C LEU A 134 -6.60 -12.52 -3.81
N PRO A 135 -7.27 -13.16 -4.79
CA PRO A 135 -7.35 -14.63 -4.83
C PRO A 135 -6.05 -15.34 -5.17
N LEU A 136 -5.02 -14.62 -5.62
CA LEU A 136 -3.76 -15.18 -6.15
C LEU A 136 -2.63 -15.18 -5.10
N VAL A 137 -2.87 -14.59 -3.93
CA VAL A 137 -1.86 -14.44 -2.87
C VAL A 137 -2.26 -15.25 -1.64
N ASN A 138 -1.31 -16.02 -1.08
CA ASN A 138 -1.48 -16.72 0.17
C ASN A 138 -1.28 -15.76 1.36
N TRP A 139 -2.34 -15.03 1.71
CA TRP A 139 -2.33 -14.01 2.76
C TRP A 139 -1.97 -14.56 4.15
N SER A 140 -2.42 -15.77 4.47
CA SER A 140 -2.10 -16.42 5.75
C SER A 140 -0.59 -16.64 5.89
N SER A 141 0.04 -17.19 4.85
CA SER A 141 1.50 -17.41 4.82
C SER A 141 2.28 -16.09 4.79
N LEU A 142 1.81 -15.11 4.01
CA LEU A 142 2.43 -13.78 3.97
C LEU A 142 2.41 -13.12 5.36
N GLY A 143 1.25 -13.09 6.02
CA GLY A 143 1.11 -12.50 7.36
C GLY A 143 1.95 -13.21 8.42
N ALA A 144 2.07 -14.54 8.38
CA ALA A 144 2.93 -15.31 9.27
C ALA A 144 4.42 -14.92 9.11
N ARG A 145 4.90 -14.90 7.87
CA ARG A 145 6.28 -14.52 7.54
C ARG A 145 6.58 -13.06 7.90
N MET A 146 5.65 -12.15 7.61
CA MET A 146 5.80 -10.74 7.98
C MET A 146 5.87 -10.55 9.50
N ARG A 147 5.08 -11.30 10.27
CA ARG A 147 5.11 -11.24 11.74
C ARG A 147 6.45 -11.70 12.31
N GLU A 148 6.98 -12.81 11.80
CA GLU A 148 8.29 -13.35 12.21
C GLU A 148 9.43 -12.37 11.91
N GLN A 149 9.44 -11.77 10.72
CA GLN A 149 10.44 -10.79 10.29
C GLN A 149 10.24 -9.40 10.94
N GLY A 150 9.03 -9.12 11.46
CA GLY A 150 8.60 -7.77 11.79
C GLY A 150 8.59 -6.86 10.56
N THR A 151 8.04 -7.33 9.44
CA THR A 151 7.93 -6.58 8.17
C THR A 151 6.84 -5.51 8.26
N LEU A 152 7.12 -4.33 7.70
CA LEU A 152 6.16 -3.24 7.56
C LEU A 152 5.68 -3.17 6.11
N LEU A 153 4.36 -3.17 5.87
CA LEU A 153 3.77 -2.98 4.54
C LEU A 153 3.13 -1.61 4.45
N TYR A 154 3.53 -0.79 3.47
CA TYR A 154 3.04 0.59 3.30
C TYR A 154 2.18 0.75 2.06
N GLY A 155 1.11 1.53 2.21
CA GLY A 155 0.38 2.14 1.11
C GLY A 155 -0.94 2.77 1.54
N TYR A 156 -1.68 3.31 0.58
CA TYR A 156 -3.03 3.83 0.74
C TYR A 156 -3.77 3.79 -0.60
N SER A 157 -5.00 4.32 -0.66
CA SER A 157 -5.82 4.30 -1.88
C SER A 157 -6.13 2.84 -2.27
N ASP A 158 -5.95 2.44 -3.53
CA ASP A 158 -6.19 1.07 -3.99
C ASP A 158 -5.38 -0.02 -3.23
N VAL A 159 -4.24 0.34 -2.61
CA VAL A 159 -3.47 -0.59 -1.75
C VAL A 159 -4.28 -1.01 -0.51
N THR A 160 -5.34 -0.28 -0.13
CA THR A 160 -6.28 -0.69 0.91
C THR A 160 -6.82 -2.10 0.68
N ALA A 161 -7.00 -2.57 -0.57
CA ALA A 161 -7.44 -3.95 -0.83
C ALA A 161 -6.44 -4.99 -0.30
N VAL A 162 -5.14 -4.73 -0.48
CA VAL A 162 -4.05 -5.58 0.04
C VAL A 162 -4.00 -5.52 1.56
N GLN A 163 -4.14 -4.32 2.15
CA GLN A 163 -4.12 -4.11 3.60
C GLN A 163 -5.27 -4.83 4.30
N LEU A 164 -6.47 -4.77 3.70
CA LEU A 164 -7.66 -5.46 4.21
C LEU A 164 -7.52 -6.99 4.11
N ALA A 165 -7.02 -7.51 2.99
CA ALA A 165 -6.77 -8.95 2.85
C ALA A 165 -5.71 -9.46 3.84
N LEU A 166 -4.64 -8.68 4.05
CA LEU A 166 -3.60 -8.97 5.03
C LEU A 166 -4.16 -8.98 6.47
N LEU A 167 -5.03 -8.03 6.82
CA LEU A 167 -5.67 -8.01 8.13
C LEU A 167 -6.68 -9.18 8.29
N ALA A 168 -7.52 -9.41 7.28
CA ALA A 168 -8.58 -10.42 7.32
C ALA A 168 -8.02 -11.84 7.44
N GLN A 169 -7.01 -12.18 6.63
CA GLN A 169 -6.51 -13.56 6.47
C GLN A 169 -5.08 -13.74 7.00
N GLY A 170 -4.21 -12.74 6.85
CA GLY A 170 -2.85 -12.76 7.37
C GLY A 170 -2.73 -12.45 8.86
N LYS A 171 -3.78 -11.85 9.46
CA LYS A 171 -3.81 -11.39 10.86
C LYS A 171 -2.60 -10.51 11.18
N MET A 172 -2.26 -9.63 10.24
CA MET A 172 -1.08 -8.78 10.31
C MET A 172 -1.48 -7.35 9.99
N CYS A 173 -0.99 -6.41 10.80
CA CYS A 173 -1.18 -4.99 10.54
C CYS A 173 -0.32 -4.54 9.34
N SER A 174 -0.66 -3.37 8.81
CA SER A 174 0.08 -2.67 7.77
C SER A 174 0.20 -1.19 8.16
N PHE A 175 0.68 -0.34 7.28
CA PHE A 175 0.80 1.09 7.48
C PHE A 175 0.09 1.85 6.38
N ALA A 176 -0.83 2.73 6.78
CA ALA A 176 -1.27 3.84 5.96
C ALA A 176 -0.15 4.89 5.94
N GLY A 177 0.42 5.17 4.77
CA GLY A 177 1.61 6.01 4.67
C GLY A 177 2.09 6.22 3.24
N PRO A 178 3.26 6.84 3.05
CA PRO A 178 3.80 7.16 1.73
C PRO A 178 4.04 5.91 0.87
N MET A 179 3.88 6.06 -0.43
CA MET A 179 4.22 5.05 -1.44
C MET A 179 5.40 5.50 -2.30
N LEU A 180 6.05 4.56 -2.99
CA LEU A 180 7.27 4.82 -3.76
C LEU A 180 7.07 5.92 -4.81
N TYR A 181 6.09 5.76 -5.70
CA TYR A 181 5.83 6.72 -6.78
C TYR A 181 5.10 7.96 -6.27
N SER A 182 4.10 7.77 -5.40
CA SER A 182 3.17 8.81 -4.97
C SER A 182 3.82 9.86 -4.06
N GLU A 183 4.77 9.48 -3.21
CA GLU A 183 5.44 10.39 -2.28
C GLU A 183 6.94 10.49 -2.56
N PHE A 184 7.68 9.38 -2.47
CA PHE A 184 9.15 9.43 -2.57
C PHE A 184 9.66 9.85 -3.95
N GLY A 185 8.86 9.61 -5.00
CA GLY A 185 9.16 10.03 -6.37
C GLY A 185 8.74 11.45 -6.72
N LYS A 186 8.03 12.18 -5.84
CA LYS A 186 7.66 13.58 -6.14
C LYS A 186 8.93 14.42 -6.33
N PRO A 187 8.95 15.39 -7.27
CA PRO A 187 10.06 16.33 -7.39
C PRO A 187 10.39 16.96 -6.03
N GLN A 188 9.36 17.45 -5.34
CA GLN A 188 9.42 17.94 -3.97
C GLN A 188 8.61 17.03 -3.03
N MET A 189 9.29 16.41 -2.07
CA MET A 189 8.63 15.62 -1.03
C MET A 189 8.09 16.53 0.08
N SER A 190 6.97 16.14 0.69
CA SER A 190 6.41 16.84 1.86
C SER A 190 7.32 16.62 3.06
N LEU A 191 7.76 17.70 3.72
CA LEU A 191 8.54 17.63 4.95
C LEU A 191 7.75 16.93 6.06
N PHE A 192 6.46 17.28 6.22
CA PHE A 192 5.58 16.67 7.22
C PHE A 192 5.43 15.17 7.01
N THR A 193 5.05 14.74 5.81
CA THR A 193 4.84 13.31 5.50
C THR A 193 6.13 12.53 5.68
N THR A 194 7.27 13.10 5.27
CA THR A 194 8.57 12.45 5.41
C THR A 194 8.97 12.31 6.87
N ARG A 195 8.85 13.37 7.69
CA ARG A 195 9.10 13.30 9.14
C ARG A 195 8.20 12.29 9.81
N SER A 196 6.90 12.33 9.50
CA SER A 196 5.94 11.37 10.04
C SER A 196 6.29 9.93 9.66
N PHE A 197 6.72 9.66 8.42
CA PHE A 197 7.21 8.34 8.04
C PHE A 197 8.40 7.91 8.89
N ILE A 198 9.40 8.77 9.08
CA ILE A 198 10.60 8.45 9.87
C ILE A 198 10.24 8.17 11.32
N GLU A 199 9.54 9.09 11.97
CA GLU A 199 9.21 9.02 13.41
C GLU A 199 8.30 7.83 13.71
N ASN A 200 7.21 7.68 12.95
CA ASN A 200 6.18 6.67 13.23
C ASN A 200 6.56 5.27 12.77
N SER A 201 7.55 5.15 11.88
CA SER A 201 8.10 3.84 11.50
C SER A 201 9.18 3.35 12.45
N CYS A 202 9.78 4.21 13.28
CA CYS A 202 10.88 3.85 14.19
C CYS A 202 10.45 3.80 15.67
N ASN A 203 9.28 4.32 16.02
CA ASN A 203 8.81 4.35 17.41
C ASN A 203 7.75 3.27 17.69
N PRO A 204 7.96 2.36 18.67
CA PRO A 204 7.01 1.30 19.00
C PRO A 204 5.73 1.80 19.68
N LYS A 205 5.67 3.10 20.03
CA LYS A 205 4.47 3.79 20.48
C LYS A 205 4.36 5.12 19.75
N MET A 206 3.23 5.38 19.12
CA MET A 206 2.98 6.65 18.47
C MET A 206 1.59 7.15 18.86
N SER A 207 1.44 8.47 18.80
CA SER A 207 0.18 9.13 19.05
C SER A 207 -0.15 10.05 17.89
N VAL A 208 -1.43 10.12 17.53
CA VAL A 208 -1.96 11.14 16.62
C VAL A 208 -2.97 11.97 17.39
N THR A 209 -2.68 13.26 17.54
CA THR A 209 -3.58 14.21 18.18
C THR A 209 -4.27 15.05 17.11
N VAL A 210 -5.59 15.13 17.20
CA VAL A 210 -6.43 15.97 16.34
C VAL A 210 -7.03 17.06 17.21
N ALA A 211 -6.73 18.31 16.85
CA ALA A 211 -7.16 19.48 17.60
C ALA A 211 -8.58 19.94 17.27
N ASP A 212 -9.12 19.52 16.11
CA ASP A 212 -10.47 19.89 15.68
C ASP A 212 -11.51 19.47 16.71
N MET A 213 -12.37 20.40 17.10
CA MET A 213 -13.43 20.13 18.08
C MET A 213 -14.39 19.07 17.57
N GLN A 214 -14.70 18.09 18.43
CA GLN A 214 -15.62 17.01 18.14
C GLN A 214 -16.94 17.21 18.89
N ASN A 215 -18.02 16.70 18.32
CA ASN A 215 -19.35 16.72 18.94
C ASN A 215 -19.56 15.59 19.97
N TYR A 216 -18.52 14.78 20.23
CA TYR A 216 -18.61 13.58 21.06
C TYR A 216 -17.49 13.58 22.10
N GLN A 217 -17.82 13.16 23.32
CA GLN A 217 -16.84 12.62 24.25
C GLN A 217 -16.64 11.14 23.93
N ILE A 218 -15.39 10.73 23.74
CA ILE A 218 -15.08 9.37 23.33
C ILE A 218 -14.01 8.76 24.23
N ARG A 219 -14.20 7.47 24.52
CA ARG A 219 -13.16 6.57 24.99
C ARG A 219 -13.43 5.20 24.38
N ALA A 220 -12.51 4.73 23.55
CA ALA A 220 -12.62 3.46 22.84
C ALA A 220 -11.26 2.79 22.76
N GLU A 221 -11.24 1.46 22.83
CA GLU A 221 -10.04 0.64 22.66
C GLU A 221 -10.36 -0.51 21.72
N GLY A 222 -9.51 -0.73 20.72
CA GLY A 222 -9.75 -1.78 19.74
C GLY A 222 -8.74 -1.77 18.61
N ILE A 223 -9.04 -2.53 17.56
CA ILE A 223 -8.23 -2.48 16.33
C ILE A 223 -8.67 -1.27 15.51
N LEU A 224 -7.74 -0.37 15.18
CA LEU A 224 -7.98 0.69 14.20
C LEU A 224 -7.75 0.13 12.80
N TRP A 225 -8.79 0.10 11.96
CA TRP A 225 -8.75 -0.54 10.64
C TRP A 225 -9.54 0.27 9.61
N GLY A 226 -9.43 -0.10 8.33
CA GLY A 226 -10.15 0.57 7.24
C GLY A 226 -9.18 1.07 6.16
N GLY A 227 -9.37 2.29 5.68
CA GLY A 227 -8.56 2.87 4.59
C GLY A 227 -9.42 3.66 3.60
N ASN A 228 -9.17 3.50 2.30
CA ASN A 228 -9.98 4.15 1.28
C ASN A 228 -11.42 3.60 1.25
N LEU A 229 -12.43 4.47 1.35
CA LEU A 229 -13.85 4.08 1.48
C LEU A 229 -14.37 3.35 0.23
N SER A 230 -14.02 3.82 -0.97
CA SER A 230 -14.37 3.17 -2.23
C SER A 230 -13.85 1.75 -2.31
N VAL A 231 -12.59 1.53 -1.95
CA VAL A 231 -11.96 0.20 -1.94
C VAL A 231 -12.56 -0.69 -0.85
N LEU A 232 -12.74 -0.15 0.36
CA LEU A 232 -13.33 -0.87 1.50
C LEU A 232 -14.75 -1.36 1.18
N SER A 233 -15.61 -0.48 0.66
CA SER A 233 -16.99 -0.81 0.33
C SER A 233 -17.08 -1.84 -0.80
N ALA A 234 -16.18 -1.79 -1.78
CA ALA A 234 -16.11 -2.75 -2.87
C ALA A 234 -15.74 -4.19 -2.42
N LEU A 235 -15.18 -4.34 -1.21
CA LEU A 235 -14.87 -5.65 -0.62
C LEU A 235 -15.95 -6.16 0.33
N ALA A 236 -17.02 -5.41 0.57
CA ALA A 236 -18.13 -5.84 1.43
C ALA A 236 -18.72 -7.17 0.94
N GLY A 237 -18.88 -8.11 1.85
CA GLY A 237 -19.37 -9.47 1.55
C GLY A 237 -18.31 -10.45 1.03
N SER A 238 -17.08 -10.01 0.76
CA SER A 238 -15.98 -10.90 0.37
C SER A 238 -15.23 -11.49 1.58
N GLN A 239 -14.52 -12.60 1.37
CA GLN A 239 -13.61 -13.20 2.37
C GLN A 239 -12.37 -12.34 2.70
N PHE A 240 -12.16 -11.24 1.98
CA PHE A 240 -11.06 -10.30 2.20
C PHE A 240 -11.47 -9.12 3.09
N MET A 241 -12.74 -9.04 3.50
CA MET A 241 -13.24 -8.04 4.44
C MET A 241 -12.94 -8.48 5.88
N PRO A 242 -12.14 -7.72 6.66
CA PRO A 242 -11.87 -8.01 8.05
C PRO A 242 -13.15 -8.08 8.89
N GLN A 243 -13.25 -9.10 9.74
CA GLN A 243 -14.34 -9.23 10.72
C GLN A 243 -13.90 -8.64 12.07
N VAL A 244 -13.87 -7.31 12.14
CA VAL A 244 -13.48 -6.58 13.36
C VAL A 244 -14.73 -6.19 14.15
N ASN A 245 -14.89 -6.79 15.33
CA ASN A 245 -15.96 -6.46 16.28
C ASN A 245 -15.38 -5.58 17.39
N GLY A 246 -16.06 -4.46 17.70
CA GLY A 246 -15.57 -3.47 18.64
C GLY A 246 -14.34 -2.70 18.12
N GLY A 247 -14.21 -2.53 16.80
CA GLY A 247 -13.09 -1.80 16.21
C GLY A 247 -13.27 -0.29 16.22
N ILE A 248 -12.24 0.40 15.72
CA ILE A 248 -12.28 1.82 15.37
C ILE A 248 -12.10 1.88 13.84
N LEU A 249 -13.15 2.28 13.12
CA LEU A 249 -13.10 2.30 11.66
C LEU A 249 -12.57 3.65 11.15
N PHE A 250 -11.42 3.62 10.49
CA PHE A 250 -10.84 4.75 9.79
C PHE A 250 -11.22 4.73 8.30
N ILE A 251 -11.70 5.85 7.76
CA ILE A 251 -12.01 5.99 6.33
C ILE A 251 -11.58 7.34 5.75
N GLU A 252 -11.12 7.31 4.50
CA GLU A 252 -10.80 8.49 3.67
C GLU A 252 -11.24 8.23 2.22
N ASP A 253 -11.36 9.30 1.41
CA ASP A 253 -11.56 9.13 -0.04
C ASP A 253 -11.17 10.37 -0.85
N VAL A 254 -11.20 10.27 -2.18
CA VAL A 254 -10.87 11.36 -3.11
C VAL A 254 -11.79 11.35 -4.33
N GLY A 255 -12.20 12.54 -4.77
CA GLY A 255 -12.94 12.67 -6.04
C GLY A 255 -14.40 12.20 -5.98
N GLU A 256 -14.95 11.95 -4.79
CA GLU A 256 -16.30 11.43 -4.60
C GLU A 256 -17.31 12.52 -4.26
N GLN A 257 -18.49 12.43 -4.89
CA GLN A 257 -19.65 13.26 -4.52
C GLN A 257 -20.26 12.78 -3.19
N PRO A 258 -20.93 13.67 -2.42
CA PRO A 258 -21.53 13.31 -1.14
C PRO A 258 -22.47 12.10 -1.21
N TYR A 259 -23.35 12.02 -2.22
CA TYR A 259 -24.25 10.87 -2.35
C TYR A 259 -23.51 9.54 -2.60
N ARG A 260 -22.33 9.57 -3.25
CA ARG A 260 -21.53 8.36 -3.49
C ARG A 260 -20.90 7.90 -2.19
N ILE A 261 -20.38 8.85 -1.39
CA ILE A 261 -19.88 8.60 -0.05
C ILE A 261 -20.98 7.97 0.81
N GLU A 262 -22.18 8.55 0.83
CA GLU A 262 -23.31 7.96 1.55
C GLU A 262 -23.63 6.55 1.06
N ARG A 263 -23.74 6.32 -0.26
CA ARG A 263 -24.09 5.00 -0.80
C ARG A 263 -23.08 3.92 -0.38
N MET A 264 -21.80 4.27 -0.30
CA MET A 264 -20.76 3.37 0.19
C MET A 264 -20.91 3.11 1.70
N LEU A 265 -21.19 4.15 2.49
CA LEU A 265 -21.45 4.00 3.93
C LEU A 265 -22.73 3.21 4.20
N GLN A 266 -23.78 3.37 3.40
CA GLN A 266 -25.00 2.58 3.46
C GLN A 266 -24.72 1.11 3.15
N THR A 267 -23.85 0.81 2.18
CA THR A 267 -23.39 -0.57 1.93
C THR A 267 -22.73 -1.18 3.17
N LEU A 268 -21.87 -0.42 3.86
CA LEU A 268 -21.22 -0.85 5.10
C LEU A 268 -22.20 -0.93 6.29
N TYR A 269 -23.21 -0.08 6.33
CA TYR A 269 -24.28 -0.13 7.33
C TYR A 269 -25.14 -1.38 7.17
N LEU A 270 -25.65 -1.62 5.95
CA LEU A 270 -26.52 -2.75 5.62
C LEU A 270 -25.82 -4.10 5.75
N SER A 271 -24.50 -4.16 5.54
CA SER A 271 -23.69 -5.35 5.81
C SER A 271 -23.33 -5.52 7.30
N GLY A 272 -23.81 -4.64 8.18
CA GLY A 272 -23.57 -4.67 9.62
C GLY A 272 -22.14 -4.32 10.02
N VAL A 273 -21.30 -3.82 9.12
CA VAL A 273 -19.92 -3.42 9.43
C VAL A 273 -19.92 -2.24 10.38
N LEU A 274 -20.67 -1.18 10.06
CA LEU A 274 -20.64 0.06 10.86
C LEU A 274 -21.19 -0.14 12.28
N ALA A 275 -22.27 -0.93 12.43
CA ALA A 275 -22.90 -1.18 13.73
C ALA A 275 -22.01 -1.95 14.72
N ARG A 276 -20.91 -2.55 14.25
CA ARG A 276 -19.96 -3.31 15.08
C ARG A 276 -18.79 -2.47 15.59
N GLN A 277 -18.73 -1.19 15.25
CA GLN A 277 -17.59 -0.31 15.58
C GLN A 277 -17.91 0.55 16.80
N GLN A 278 -16.88 0.90 17.56
CA GLN A 278 -16.99 1.82 18.70
C GLN A 278 -16.91 3.29 18.26
N ALA A 279 -16.20 3.57 17.16
CA ALA A 279 -16.10 4.89 16.55
C ALA A 279 -15.80 4.76 15.06
N ILE A 280 -16.20 5.78 14.30
CA ILE A 280 -15.80 6.00 12.91
C ILE A 280 -14.94 7.25 12.88
N ILE A 281 -13.74 7.17 12.33
CA ILE A 281 -12.82 8.29 12.13
C ILE A 281 -12.77 8.61 10.65
N LEU A 282 -13.04 9.86 10.32
CA LEU A 282 -12.90 10.41 8.99
C LEU A 282 -11.54 11.09 8.86
N GLY A 283 -10.75 10.58 7.91
CA GLY A 283 -9.64 11.30 7.33
C GLY A 283 -10.12 12.43 6.43
N ASN A 284 -9.26 12.83 5.50
CA ASN A 284 -9.57 13.82 4.50
C ASN A 284 -10.36 13.19 3.34
N PHE A 285 -11.55 13.73 3.08
CA PHE A 285 -12.31 13.48 1.87
C PHE A 285 -11.99 14.59 0.87
N ARG A 286 -11.01 14.36 -0.01
CA ARG A 286 -10.55 15.40 -0.95
C ARG A 286 -11.56 15.55 -2.09
N MET A 287 -12.54 16.42 -1.88
CA MET A 287 -13.62 16.68 -2.83
C MET A 287 -13.33 17.83 -3.80
N GLY A 288 -12.46 18.78 -3.45
CA GLY A 288 -12.23 19.97 -4.27
C GLY A 288 -13.53 20.77 -4.50
N SER A 289 -13.80 21.12 -5.76
CA SER A 289 -15.04 21.81 -6.19
C SER A 289 -16.22 20.87 -6.40
N ILE A 290 -16.05 19.55 -6.23
CA ILE A 290 -17.12 18.56 -6.42
C ILE A 290 -18.26 18.85 -5.43
N ARG A 291 -19.46 18.97 -5.97
CA ARG A 291 -20.72 19.07 -5.22
C ARG A 291 -21.66 18.00 -5.75
N ASP A 292 -22.70 17.71 -4.98
CA ASP A 292 -23.79 16.91 -5.50
C ASP A 292 -24.42 17.61 -6.71
N VAL A 293 -24.64 16.85 -7.78
CA VAL A 293 -25.09 17.38 -9.08
C VAL A 293 -26.56 17.82 -9.05
N TYR A 294 -27.38 17.23 -8.17
CA TYR A 294 -28.81 17.50 -8.10
C TYR A 294 -29.17 18.46 -6.97
N ASP A 295 -28.46 18.40 -5.84
CA ASP A 295 -28.68 19.29 -4.70
C ASP A 295 -27.35 19.72 -4.08
N SER A 296 -26.86 20.90 -4.44
CA SER A 296 -25.59 21.42 -3.93
C SER A 296 -25.55 21.66 -2.41
N SER A 297 -26.71 21.67 -1.74
CA SER A 297 -26.81 21.71 -0.28
C SER A 297 -26.57 20.35 0.38
N TYR A 298 -26.63 19.26 -0.40
CA TYR A 298 -26.26 17.93 0.05
C TYR A 298 -24.73 17.82 0.13
N THR A 299 -24.20 17.84 1.35
CA THR A 299 -22.76 17.91 1.62
C THR A 299 -22.26 16.68 2.38
N LEU A 300 -20.94 16.55 2.50
CA LEU A 300 -20.35 15.55 3.40
C LEU A 300 -20.86 15.69 4.84
N ASN A 301 -21.14 16.90 5.32
CA ASN A 301 -21.71 17.10 6.66
C ASN A 301 -23.11 16.47 6.77
N SER A 302 -23.95 16.60 5.73
CA SER A 302 -25.26 15.94 5.65
C SER A 302 -25.13 14.42 5.74
N VAL A 303 -24.13 13.84 5.06
CA VAL A 303 -23.82 12.40 5.12
C VAL A 303 -23.38 11.99 6.52
N ILE A 304 -22.46 12.74 7.14
CA ILE A 304 -21.94 12.49 8.50
C ILE A 304 -23.09 12.46 9.51
N GLN A 305 -23.96 13.46 9.48
CA GLN A 305 -25.12 13.54 10.39
C GLN A 305 -26.07 12.37 10.19
N THR A 306 -26.30 11.96 8.94
CA THR A 306 -27.13 10.81 8.62
C THR A 306 -26.52 9.51 9.16
N MET A 307 -25.22 9.28 8.94
CA MET A 307 -24.54 8.08 9.42
C MET A 307 -24.45 8.01 10.93
N ALA A 308 -24.16 9.13 11.61
CA ALA A 308 -24.15 9.19 13.07
C ALA A 308 -25.52 8.81 13.66
N ARG A 309 -26.61 9.33 13.09
CA ARG A 309 -27.99 9.00 13.51
C ARG A 309 -28.36 7.54 13.25
N LEU A 310 -28.00 6.98 12.09
CA LEU A 310 -28.35 5.60 11.72
C LEU A 310 -27.58 4.56 12.51
N THR A 311 -26.27 4.79 12.69
CA THR A 311 -25.39 3.82 13.34
C THR A 311 -25.39 3.95 14.86
N LYS A 312 -25.68 5.15 15.39
CA LYS A 312 -25.46 5.54 16.79
C LYS A 312 -23.98 5.40 17.21
N VAL A 313 -23.08 5.34 16.24
CA VAL A 313 -21.63 5.28 16.46
C VAL A 313 -21.07 6.69 16.34
N PRO A 314 -20.23 7.16 17.29
CA PRO A 314 -19.54 8.44 17.18
C PRO A 314 -18.74 8.55 15.89
N VAL A 315 -18.97 9.63 15.14
CA VAL A 315 -18.23 9.96 13.92
C VAL A 315 -17.32 11.14 14.20
N LEU A 316 -16.02 10.90 14.17
CA LEU A 316 -14.97 11.89 14.42
C LEU A 316 -14.35 12.35 13.10
N THR A 317 -13.91 13.60 13.01
CA THR A 317 -13.34 14.18 11.79
C THR A 317 -11.92 14.70 12.01
N GLY A 318 -11.28 15.20 10.96
CA GLY A 318 -10.01 15.93 11.08
C GLY A 318 -8.76 15.06 11.19
N PHE A 319 -8.89 13.73 11.03
CA PHE A 319 -7.70 12.88 11.06
C PHE A 319 -6.78 13.24 9.87
N PRO A 320 -5.48 13.51 10.09
CA PRO A 320 -4.60 14.12 9.09
C PRO A 320 -4.08 13.08 8.09
N PHE A 321 -4.98 12.39 7.39
CA PHE A 321 -4.66 11.39 6.39
C PHE A 321 -5.65 11.34 5.24
N GLY A 322 -5.16 11.07 4.04
CA GLY A 322 -5.95 10.88 2.83
C GLY A 322 -5.13 11.29 1.60
N HIS A 323 -5.80 11.63 0.50
CA HIS A 323 -5.16 12.08 -0.75
C HIS A 323 -4.70 13.55 -0.71
N ILE A 324 -4.06 13.95 0.38
CA ILE A 324 -3.52 15.29 0.66
C ILE A 324 -1.99 15.29 0.64
N THR A 325 -1.38 16.48 0.61
CA THR A 325 0.09 16.61 0.60
C THR A 325 0.70 16.13 1.91
N ASP A 326 0.24 16.70 3.03
CA ASP A 326 0.72 16.41 4.37
C ASP A 326 -0.16 15.35 5.00
N LYS A 327 0.37 14.14 5.15
CA LYS A 327 -0.36 12.99 5.71
C LYS A 327 0.48 12.27 6.76
N VAL A 328 -0.16 11.85 7.83
CA VAL A 328 0.48 11.07 8.90
C VAL A 328 0.73 9.63 8.43
N THR A 329 1.86 9.04 8.79
CA THR A 329 2.08 7.59 8.66
C THR A 329 1.61 6.92 9.94
N PHE A 330 0.74 5.91 9.86
CA PHE A 330 0.21 5.22 11.04
C PHE A 330 -0.11 3.76 10.75
N PRO A 331 -0.08 2.87 11.77
CA PRO A 331 -0.37 1.46 11.57
C PRO A 331 -1.87 1.21 11.43
N LEU A 332 -2.28 0.59 10.32
CA LEU A 332 -3.63 0.08 10.07
C LEU A 332 -3.71 -1.40 10.46
N GLY A 333 -4.70 -1.75 11.27
CA GLY A 333 -4.90 -3.09 11.81
C GLY A 333 -4.16 -3.33 13.14
N ALA A 334 -3.59 -2.30 13.75
CA ALA A 334 -2.94 -2.36 15.06
C ALA A 334 -3.90 -1.98 16.20
N LYS A 335 -3.50 -2.25 17.44
CA LYS A 335 -4.24 -1.83 18.64
C LYS A 335 -4.15 -0.31 18.78
N ALA A 336 -5.29 0.29 19.10
CA ALA A 336 -5.43 1.71 19.29
C ALA A 336 -6.31 2.03 20.51
N SER A 337 -5.90 3.05 21.26
CA SER A 337 -6.70 3.67 22.32
C SER A 337 -7.07 5.08 21.87
N LEU A 338 -8.37 5.33 21.70
CA LEU A 338 -8.95 6.59 21.27
C LEU A 338 -9.61 7.28 22.45
N TYR A 339 -9.29 8.54 22.71
CA TYR A 339 -9.92 9.32 23.77
C TYR A 339 -9.98 10.81 23.47
N SER A 340 -11.00 11.50 24.01
CA SER A 340 -11.11 12.95 23.91
C SER A 340 -9.99 13.68 24.65
N THR A 341 -9.55 14.81 24.12
CA THR A 341 -8.62 15.72 24.79
C THR A 341 -9.36 16.83 25.52
N SER A 342 -8.70 17.50 26.47
CA SER A 342 -9.29 18.60 27.25
C SER A 342 -9.76 19.78 26.40
N ASN A 343 -9.19 19.94 25.20
CA ASN A 343 -9.44 21.07 24.32
C ASN A 343 -10.55 20.78 23.29
N GLY A 344 -11.30 19.68 23.47
CA GLY A 344 -12.42 19.31 22.61
C GLY A 344 -12.05 18.44 21.40
N GLY A 345 -10.76 18.21 21.15
CA GLY A 345 -10.27 17.28 20.14
C GLY A 345 -10.20 15.83 20.62
N TYR A 346 -9.38 15.02 19.97
CA TYR A 346 -9.12 13.64 20.39
C TYR A 346 -7.67 13.23 20.13
N GLN A 347 -7.26 12.15 20.78
CA GLN A 347 -5.97 11.52 20.59
C GLN A 347 -6.15 10.02 20.38
N ILE A 348 -5.30 9.45 19.52
CA ILE A 348 -5.21 8.02 19.29
C ILE A 348 -3.80 7.58 19.57
N ASP A 349 -3.65 6.69 20.54
CA ASP A 349 -2.38 6.04 20.86
C ASP A 349 -2.35 4.66 20.23
N PHE A 350 -1.28 4.35 19.51
CA PHE A 350 -1.09 3.08 18.83
C PHE A 350 -0.06 2.22 19.57
N SER A 351 -0.28 0.90 19.54
CA SER A 351 0.67 -0.08 20.07
C SER A 351 0.57 -1.40 19.31
N ASP A 352 1.50 -2.33 19.58
CA ASP A 352 1.48 -3.70 19.04
C ASP A 352 1.63 -3.75 17.51
N TYR A 353 2.67 -3.09 17.00
CA TYR A 353 3.05 -3.06 15.59
C TYR A 353 4.58 -3.10 15.43
N PRO A 354 5.11 -3.63 14.31
CA PRO A 354 6.55 -3.69 14.07
C PRO A 354 7.13 -2.31 13.70
N VAL A 355 8.40 -2.11 14.02
CA VAL A 355 9.16 -0.88 13.70
C VAL A 355 10.44 -1.17 12.92
N LEU A 356 10.94 -0.16 12.22
CA LEU A 356 12.27 -0.10 11.63
C LEU A 356 13.32 0.12 12.72
N ASN A 357 14.51 -0.43 12.49
CA ASN A 357 15.68 -0.09 13.31
C ASN A 357 16.41 1.11 12.68
N PRO A 358 16.35 2.31 13.29
CA PRO A 358 17.01 3.48 12.73
C PRO A 358 18.54 3.37 12.72
N SER A 359 19.16 2.50 13.53
CA SER A 359 20.63 2.40 13.61
C SER A 359 21.29 1.82 12.36
N VAL A 360 20.50 1.21 11.47
CA VAL A 360 20.97 0.62 10.20
C VAL A 360 20.48 1.41 8.97
N LEU A 361 19.89 2.60 9.19
CA LEU A 361 19.31 3.44 8.13
C LEU A 361 19.80 4.90 8.29
N ALA A 362 19.86 5.62 7.17
CA ALA A 362 20.18 7.03 7.10
C ALA A 362 18.91 7.86 6.79
N LEU A 363 17.82 7.62 7.54
CA LEU A 363 16.48 8.12 7.22
C LEU A 363 16.38 9.64 7.06
N ASN A 364 17.18 10.41 7.79
CA ASN A 364 17.19 11.87 7.70
C ASN A 364 17.61 12.39 6.32
N THR A 365 18.27 11.58 5.49
CA THR A 365 18.58 11.92 4.09
C THR A 365 17.34 12.06 3.21
N LEU A 366 16.20 11.51 3.65
CA LEU A 366 14.91 11.69 2.98
C LEU A 366 14.32 13.08 3.23
N LEU A 367 14.73 13.79 4.29
CA LEU A 367 14.16 15.10 4.60
C LEU A 367 14.47 16.07 3.45
N PRO A 368 13.46 16.77 2.90
CA PRO A 368 13.69 17.83 1.92
C PRO A 368 14.68 18.84 2.47
N GLN A 369 15.69 19.19 1.67
CA GLN A 369 16.63 20.24 2.04
C GLN A 369 15.91 21.60 2.01
N PRO A 370 16.24 22.54 2.93
CA PRO A 370 15.77 23.91 2.80
C PRO A 370 16.24 24.49 1.46
N PRO A 371 15.47 25.41 0.85
CA PRO A 371 15.90 26.07 -0.37
C PRO A 371 17.27 26.72 -0.14
N ALA A 372 18.19 26.54 -1.10
CA ALA A 372 19.53 27.11 -1.02
C ALA A 372 19.44 28.63 -0.84
N VAL A 373 20.22 29.19 0.09
CA VAL A 373 20.27 30.64 0.41
C VAL A 373 21.04 31.42 -0.66
N GLU A 374 21.00 31.02 -1.93
CA GLU A 374 21.75 31.67 -3.02
C GLU A 374 20.99 32.84 -3.67
N GLY A 375 19.80 33.21 -3.17
CA GLY A 375 18.99 34.31 -3.71
C GLY A 375 18.86 35.56 -2.84
N LEU A 376 19.37 35.56 -1.60
CA LEU A 376 19.15 36.67 -0.64
C LEU A 376 20.30 37.70 -0.58
N LEU A 377 21.40 37.46 -1.29
CA LEU A 377 22.55 38.38 -1.34
C LEU A 377 22.70 39.13 -2.68
N ASN A 378 21.91 38.79 -3.70
CA ASN A 378 21.89 39.53 -4.95
C ASN A 378 20.60 40.36 -5.04
N GLY A 379 20.64 41.53 -4.41
CA GLY A 379 19.64 42.56 -4.60
C GLY A 379 19.55 42.94 -6.08
N SER A 380 18.50 42.45 -6.75
CA SER A 380 18.01 43.03 -7.99
C SER A 380 16.49 42.91 -7.96
N ALA A 381 15.83 44.03 -7.73
CA ALA A 381 14.40 44.16 -7.93
C ALA A 381 14.12 43.96 -9.43
N ALA A 382 13.29 42.98 -9.76
CA ALA A 382 12.69 42.85 -11.08
C ALA A 382 11.16 43.05 -10.95
N PRO A 383 10.51 43.70 -11.93
CA PRO A 383 9.23 44.35 -11.74
C PRO A 383 8.06 43.36 -11.76
N ALA A 384 6.99 43.77 -11.08
CA ALA A 384 5.68 43.12 -11.15
C ALA A 384 5.17 43.10 -12.59
N ASN A 385 4.83 41.92 -13.09
CA ASN A 385 3.97 41.76 -14.25
C ASN A 385 2.79 40.86 -13.88
N ASP A 386 1.63 41.50 -13.80
CA ASP A 386 0.32 40.90 -13.93
C ASP A 386 0.19 40.26 -15.32
N SER A 387 -0.21 39.00 -15.40
CA SER A 387 -1.16 38.53 -16.41
C SER A 387 -1.62 37.10 -16.16
N THR A 388 -2.93 36.99 -16.13
CA THR A 388 -3.81 35.83 -16.18
C THR A 388 -3.51 34.85 -17.32
N SER A 389 -3.54 33.54 -17.05
CA SER A 389 -4.39 32.54 -17.75
C SER A 389 -4.09 31.13 -17.24
N GLU A 390 -4.92 30.63 -16.33
CA GLU A 390 -5.08 29.19 -16.11
C GLU A 390 -5.91 28.64 -17.26
N THR A 391 -5.33 27.72 -18.04
CA THR A 391 -6.09 26.84 -18.91
C THR A 391 -6.19 25.48 -18.22
N GLU A 392 -7.44 25.03 -18.12
CA GLU A 392 -7.89 23.71 -17.70
C GLU A 392 -7.18 22.62 -18.49
N ASP A 393 -6.81 21.53 -17.81
CA ASP A 393 -6.72 20.22 -18.47
C ASP A 393 -7.34 19.16 -17.56
N THR A 394 -8.63 18.97 -17.78
CA THR A 394 -9.39 17.77 -17.47
C THR A 394 -9.07 16.69 -18.51
N MET A 395 -8.57 15.54 -18.08
CA MET A 395 -8.92 14.20 -18.62
C MET A 395 -8.61 13.11 -17.59
#